data_AF-A0A812Z1U5-F1
#
_entry.id   AF-A0A812Z1U5-F1
#
_cell.length_a   1.000
_cell.length_b   1.000
_cell.length_c   1.000
_cell.angle_alpha   90.00
_cell.angle_beta   90.00
_cell.angle_gamma   90.00
#
_symmetry.space_group_name_H-M   'P 1'
#
loop_
_entity.id
_entity.type
_entity.pdbx_description
1 polymer ?
#
loop_
_entity_poly.entity_id
_entity_poly.type
_entity_poly.pdbx_seq_one_letter_code
_entity_poly.pdbx_strand_id
1 'polypeptide(L)'
;MVADNTENFVEVRCHKLLICDPRDTMILELASLRTAVALQVLERVSHQERLNLDDAMLNSFAEAWCFFDDLFALCEGEEDLSDRFSGRPARQVVVQDSVRVKAENADTQSVSRGGACGNAVAGGPAFERAGTTWLEDNVELVRSALAPFEDQLHHLLEVVCEGIEGGGQTLGEVLETRGNLCHALRCLLANMQVWGATGNPRAEGCDFAFLSLGQEIPSGLIEIDSFLSKDEVSARQLGQTRLAEMMSTLHPDSLAQFHRHLARARVTVVWREFRRRQSVLQGALGNLRVQGNDAQQEQLDRLVRTIILNLDEIGSFVSTLAAFFKSVDLAEVSENPVQGEPRPVIDRSMAGYVMHVDCGHNGPLDEVDLRQLSLHLRVSKFGREEV
;
A
#
# COMPACT_ATOMS: atom_id res chain seq x y z
N MET A 1 -1.18 -13.89 -10.14
CA MET A 1 -2.07 -14.79 -10.90
C MET A 1 -3.47 -14.21 -10.81
N VAL A 2 -4.26 -14.30 -11.88
CA VAL A 2 -5.70 -13.99 -11.81
C VAL A 2 -6.40 -15.25 -11.30
N ALA A 3 -7.36 -15.11 -10.38
CA ALA A 3 -8.10 -16.27 -9.88
C ALA A 3 -9.09 -16.78 -10.95
N ASP A 4 -9.11 -18.10 -11.19
CA ASP A 4 -9.92 -18.73 -12.25
C ASP A 4 -11.43 -18.53 -12.05
N ASN A 5 -11.87 -18.22 -10.83
CA ASN A 5 -13.27 -18.01 -10.48
C ASN A 5 -13.72 -16.53 -10.53
N THR A 6 -12.88 -15.61 -11.03
CA THR A 6 -13.19 -14.18 -11.06
C THR A 6 -14.45 -13.88 -11.87
N GLU A 7 -14.58 -14.46 -13.07
CA GLU A 7 -15.76 -14.26 -13.94
C GLU A 7 -17.04 -14.72 -13.25
N ASN A 8 -17.03 -15.94 -12.70
CA ASN A 8 -18.17 -16.48 -11.94
C ASN A 8 -18.57 -15.56 -10.79
N PHE A 9 -17.61 -15.00 -10.05
CA PHE A 9 -17.89 -14.09 -8.96
C PHE A 9 -18.52 -12.77 -9.43
N VAL A 10 -18.04 -12.21 -10.54
CA VAL A 10 -18.52 -10.93 -11.09
C VAL A 10 -19.88 -11.06 -11.78
N GLU A 11 -20.17 -12.19 -12.41
CA GLU A 11 -21.46 -12.46 -13.05
C GLU A 11 -22.61 -12.60 -12.04
N VAL A 12 -22.34 -13.14 -10.85
CA VAL A 12 -23.34 -13.29 -9.80
C VAL A 12 -23.72 -11.93 -9.22
N ARG A 13 -24.95 -11.50 -9.51
CA ARG A 13 -25.54 -10.25 -8.99
C ARG A 13 -26.28 -10.49 -7.67
N CYS A 14 -25.55 -10.80 -6.61
CA CYS A 14 -26.09 -10.95 -5.26
C CYS A 14 -25.30 -10.14 -4.22
N HIS A 15 -25.74 -10.15 -2.95
CA HIS A 15 -24.95 -9.60 -1.85
C HIS A 15 -23.74 -10.51 -1.58
N LYS A 16 -22.56 -10.05 -1.99
CA LYS A 16 -21.29 -10.78 -1.85
C LYS A 16 -20.46 -10.21 -0.72
N LEU A 17 -19.95 -11.08 0.15
CA LEU A 17 -19.00 -10.73 1.19
C LEU A 17 -17.73 -11.57 1.01
N LEU A 18 -16.61 -10.90 0.77
CA LEU A 18 -15.28 -11.51 0.79
C LEU A 18 -14.68 -11.29 2.18
N ILE A 19 -14.32 -12.36 2.85
CA ILE A 19 -13.60 -12.31 4.13
C ILE A 19 -12.13 -12.56 3.82
N CYS A 20 -11.26 -11.61 4.12
CA CYS A 20 -9.83 -11.70 3.83
C CYS A 20 -9.02 -11.35 5.07
N ASP A 21 -7.90 -12.05 5.28
CA ASP A 21 -6.89 -11.58 6.21
C ASP A 21 -6.02 -10.56 5.48
N PRO A 22 -5.84 -9.31 5.93
CA PRO A 22 -4.96 -8.36 5.25
C PRO A 22 -3.55 -8.93 5.01
N ARG A 23 -3.06 -9.83 5.86
CA ARG A 23 -1.76 -10.51 5.69
C ARG A 23 -1.83 -11.75 4.79
N ASP A 24 -3.04 -12.26 4.51
CA ASP A 24 -3.41 -13.36 3.60
C ASP A 24 -2.34 -14.48 3.46
N THR A 25 -1.71 -14.87 4.57
CA THR A 25 -0.59 -15.84 4.55
C THR A 25 -1.02 -17.26 4.19
N MET A 26 -2.32 -17.57 4.22
CA MET A 26 -2.84 -18.93 4.01
C MET A 26 -3.79 -19.11 2.83
N ILE A 27 -4.48 -18.06 2.34
CA ILE A 27 -5.47 -18.20 1.26
C ILE A 27 -5.16 -17.24 0.11
N LEU A 28 -4.03 -17.50 -0.55
CA LEU A 28 -3.58 -16.77 -1.75
C LEU A 28 -4.67 -16.65 -2.82
N GLU A 29 -5.58 -17.63 -2.91
CA GLU A 29 -6.71 -17.61 -3.84
C GLU A 29 -7.72 -16.49 -3.53
N LEU A 30 -8.00 -16.19 -2.25
CA LEU A 30 -8.93 -15.13 -1.88
C LEU A 30 -8.31 -13.75 -2.12
N ALA A 31 -7.04 -13.56 -1.78
CA ALA A 31 -6.30 -12.34 -2.10
C ALA A 31 -6.25 -12.09 -3.62
N SER A 32 -6.02 -13.16 -4.39
CA SER A 32 -6.00 -13.13 -5.86
C SER A 32 -7.37 -12.83 -6.43
N LEU A 33 -8.44 -13.43 -5.88
CA LEU A 33 -9.82 -13.16 -6.29
C LEU A 33 -10.22 -11.71 -5.97
N ARG A 34 -9.95 -11.21 -4.76
CA ARG A 34 -10.21 -9.81 -4.37
C ARG A 34 -9.57 -8.83 -5.34
N THR A 35 -8.29 -9.06 -5.65
CA THR A 35 -7.51 -8.26 -6.59
C THR A 35 -8.07 -8.34 -8.02
N ALA A 36 -8.40 -9.55 -8.48
CA ALA A 36 -8.93 -9.77 -9.82
C ALA A 36 -10.30 -9.10 -10.00
N VAL A 37 -11.18 -9.20 -8.99
CA VAL A 37 -12.46 -8.48 -8.95
C VAL A 37 -12.23 -6.97 -8.98
N ALA A 38 -11.26 -6.44 -8.23
CA ALA A 38 -10.96 -5.01 -8.24
C ALA A 38 -10.52 -4.52 -9.63
N LEU A 39 -9.62 -5.27 -10.30
CA LEU A 39 -9.19 -4.96 -11.66
C LEU A 39 -10.37 -4.98 -12.64
N GLN A 40 -11.22 -6.02 -12.60
CA GLN A 40 -12.37 -6.13 -13.49
C GLN A 40 -13.45 -5.06 -13.23
N VAL A 41 -13.65 -4.65 -11.97
CA VAL A 41 -14.52 -3.52 -11.62
C VAL A 41 -13.99 -2.24 -12.26
N LEU A 42 -12.68 -1.98 -12.17
CA LEU A 42 -12.06 -0.77 -12.74
C LEU A 42 -11.99 -0.74 -14.27
N GLU A 43 -12.11 -1.88 -14.94
CA GLU A 43 -12.29 -1.93 -16.39
C GLU A 43 -13.65 -1.38 -16.84
N ARG A 44 -14.65 -1.38 -15.94
CA ARG A 44 -15.99 -0.85 -16.20
C ARG A 44 -16.22 0.58 -15.70
N VAL A 45 -15.32 1.08 -14.86
CA VAL A 45 -15.32 2.48 -14.40
C VAL A 45 -14.80 3.39 -15.51
N SER A 46 -15.31 4.61 -15.61
CA SER A 46 -14.86 5.54 -16.64
C SER A 46 -13.38 5.92 -16.46
N HIS A 47 -12.67 6.18 -17.57
CA HIS A 47 -11.23 6.52 -17.50
C HIS A 47 -10.93 7.78 -16.67
N GLN A 48 -11.89 8.70 -16.55
CA GLN A 48 -11.72 9.94 -15.77
C GLN A 48 -11.79 9.69 -14.25
N GLU A 49 -12.50 8.64 -13.86
CA GLU A 49 -12.71 8.28 -12.45
C GLU A 49 -11.69 7.27 -11.94
N ARG A 50 -10.97 6.62 -12.85
CA ARG A 50 -9.94 5.62 -12.55
C ARG A 50 -8.58 6.28 -12.39
N LEU A 51 -7.87 5.90 -11.33
CA LEU A 51 -6.43 6.16 -11.22
C LEU A 51 -5.72 5.34 -12.29
N ASN A 52 -5.22 6.03 -13.30
CA ASN A 52 -4.46 5.43 -14.38
C ASN A 52 -3.04 6.01 -14.37
N LEU A 53 -2.11 5.25 -13.78
CA LEU A 53 -0.68 5.55 -13.89
C LEU A 53 -0.12 4.82 -15.10
N ASP A 54 0.61 5.53 -15.95
CA ASP A 54 1.27 4.90 -17.08
C ASP A 54 2.41 3.97 -16.64
N ASP A 55 2.77 3.05 -17.53
CA ASP A 55 3.84 2.09 -17.31
C ASP A 55 5.18 2.78 -17.03
N ALA A 56 5.41 3.95 -17.62
CA ALA A 56 6.66 4.69 -17.44
C ALA A 56 6.81 5.16 -15.99
N MET A 57 5.77 5.75 -15.40
CA MET A 57 5.76 6.20 -14.01
C MET A 57 5.89 5.03 -13.05
N LEU A 58 5.19 3.92 -13.29
CA LEU A 58 5.29 2.73 -12.45
C LEU A 58 6.69 2.11 -12.51
N ASN A 59 7.30 2.06 -13.71
CA ASN A 59 8.67 1.58 -13.86
C ASN A 59 9.68 2.52 -13.20
N SER A 60 9.55 3.84 -13.37
CA SER A 60 10.42 4.81 -12.70
C SER A 60 10.35 4.69 -11.18
N PHE A 61 9.14 4.52 -10.63
CA PHE A 61 8.96 4.27 -9.20
C PHE A 61 9.62 2.95 -8.76
N ALA A 62 9.41 1.87 -9.50
CA ALA A 62 10.00 0.56 -9.22
C ALA A 62 11.54 0.58 -9.26
N GLU A 63 12.12 1.25 -10.25
CA GLU A 63 13.57 1.43 -10.39
C GLU A 63 14.14 2.27 -9.25
N ALA A 64 13.47 3.37 -8.89
CA ALA A 64 13.86 4.20 -7.76
C ALA A 64 13.83 3.41 -6.45
N TRP A 65 12.84 2.53 -6.28
CA TRP A 65 12.76 1.66 -5.11
C TRP A 65 13.89 0.63 -5.07
N CYS A 66 14.12 -0.08 -6.17
CA CYS A 66 15.20 -1.07 -6.27
C CYS A 66 16.57 -0.44 -6.00
N PHE A 67 16.79 0.81 -6.43
CA PHE A 67 18.01 1.55 -6.10
C PHE A 67 18.20 1.71 -4.58
N PHE A 68 17.15 2.02 -3.83
CA PHE A 68 17.25 2.14 -2.36
C PHE A 68 17.46 0.79 -1.68
N ASP A 69 16.82 -0.28 -2.16
CA ASP A 69 17.08 -1.63 -1.65
C ASP A 69 18.56 -2.02 -1.81
N ASP A 70 19.14 -1.77 -2.99
CA ASP A 70 20.57 -2.01 -3.25
C ASP A 70 21.47 -1.12 -2.37
N LEU A 71 21.10 0.16 -2.21
CA LEU A 71 21.82 1.13 -1.40
C LEU A 71 21.91 0.71 0.06
N PHE A 72 20.78 0.32 0.66
CA PHE A 72 20.72 -0.13 2.05
C PHE A 72 21.43 -1.47 2.24
N ALA A 73 21.29 -2.41 1.30
CA ALA A 73 22.01 -3.67 1.37
C ALA A 73 23.54 -3.47 1.39
N LEU A 74 24.05 -2.47 0.66
CA LEU A 74 25.46 -2.11 0.70
C LEU A 74 25.87 -1.45 2.02
N CYS A 75 25.05 -0.52 2.54
CA CYS A 75 25.28 0.14 3.83
C CYS A 75 25.33 -0.87 4.99
N GLU A 76 24.43 -1.84 5.03
CA GLU A 76 24.37 -2.87 6.08
C GLU A 76 25.44 -3.98 5.95
N GLY A 77 26.08 -4.10 4.79
CA GLY A 77 26.73 -5.32 4.31
C GLY A 77 28.11 -5.69 4.88
N GLU A 78 28.58 -5.15 6.00
CA GLU A 78 29.97 -5.40 6.47
C GLU A 78 30.13 -6.11 7.81
N GLU A 79 29.15 -6.05 8.72
CA GLU A 79 29.36 -6.56 10.08
C GLU A 79 29.00 -8.04 10.29
N ASP A 80 28.46 -8.72 9.28
CA ASP A 80 27.58 -9.86 9.59
C ASP A 80 27.68 -11.10 8.68
N LEU A 81 28.55 -11.13 7.66
CA LEU A 81 28.71 -12.36 6.85
C LEU A 81 29.39 -13.51 7.62
N SER A 82 30.04 -13.24 8.76
CA SER A 82 30.59 -14.29 9.65
C SER A 82 29.63 -14.76 10.75
N ASP A 83 28.53 -14.04 11.03
CA ASP A 83 27.63 -14.39 12.15
C ASP A 83 26.11 -14.41 11.79
N ARG A 84 25.69 -13.99 10.59
CA ARG A 84 24.27 -14.09 10.14
C ARG A 84 23.80 -15.51 9.80
N PHE A 85 24.66 -16.53 9.87
CA PHE A 85 24.20 -17.92 9.94
C PHE A 85 23.79 -18.35 11.37
N SER A 86 23.99 -17.52 12.41
CA SER A 86 23.70 -17.86 13.82
C SER A 86 22.42 -17.25 14.41
N GLY A 87 21.60 -16.53 13.63
CA GLY A 87 20.21 -16.27 14.01
C GLY A 87 19.80 -14.81 14.20
N ARG A 88 19.57 -14.10 13.09
CA ARG A 88 18.42 -13.19 13.06
C ARG A 88 17.16 -14.07 12.90
N PRO A 89 16.17 -14.02 13.81
CA PRO A 89 14.91 -14.68 13.57
C PRO A 89 14.24 -13.95 12.42
N ALA A 90 14.37 -14.51 11.23
CA ALA A 90 13.41 -14.25 10.18
C ALA A 90 12.03 -14.46 10.81
N ARG A 91 11.14 -13.47 10.68
CA ARG A 91 9.70 -13.73 10.70
C ARG A 91 9.37 -14.56 9.45
N GLN A 92 9.90 -15.78 9.43
CA GLN A 92 9.65 -16.76 8.40
C GLN A 92 8.47 -17.56 8.93
N VAL A 93 7.31 -17.32 8.35
CA VAL A 93 6.21 -18.28 8.45
C VAL A 93 6.76 -19.57 7.85
N VAL A 94 6.95 -20.57 8.71
CA VAL A 94 7.26 -21.93 8.31
C VAL A 94 6.01 -22.45 7.62
N VAL A 95 5.91 -22.24 6.30
CA VAL A 95 4.94 -22.93 5.47
C VAL A 95 5.40 -24.39 5.44
N GLN A 96 4.70 -25.23 6.21
CA GLN A 96 4.88 -26.68 6.14
C GLN A 96 4.49 -27.15 4.74
N ASP A 97 5.45 -27.81 4.07
CA ASP A 97 5.28 -28.49 2.79
C ASP A 97 4.02 -29.35 2.78
N SER A 98 3.01 -28.88 2.04
CA SER A 98 1.80 -29.63 1.75
C SER A 98 1.86 -30.14 0.32
N VAL A 99 2.00 -31.46 0.19
CA VAL A 99 1.59 -32.32 -0.95
C VAL A 99 2.08 -31.86 -2.34
N ARG A 100 3.23 -32.43 -2.71
CA ARG A 100 3.85 -32.42 -4.04
C ARG A 100 2.91 -33.00 -5.11
N VAL A 101 2.22 -32.14 -5.86
CA VAL A 101 1.65 -32.50 -7.17
C VAL A 101 2.80 -32.51 -8.18
N LYS A 102 3.10 -33.69 -8.75
CA LYS A 102 4.07 -33.85 -9.83
C LYS A 102 3.55 -33.15 -11.10
N ALA A 103 4.12 -32.00 -11.43
CA ALA A 103 4.16 -31.49 -12.80
C ALA A 103 5.59 -31.72 -13.33
N GLU A 104 5.70 -32.47 -14.42
CA GLU A 104 6.95 -32.79 -15.08
C GLU A 104 7.46 -31.62 -15.94
N ASN A 105 8.74 -31.29 -15.72
CA ASN A 105 9.72 -30.73 -16.64
C ASN A 105 9.40 -29.47 -17.47
N ALA A 106 10.03 -28.35 -17.06
CA ALA A 106 10.69 -27.43 -17.98
C ALA A 106 11.90 -26.76 -17.29
N ASP A 107 13.02 -26.70 -18.01
CA ASP A 107 14.33 -26.20 -17.59
C ASP A 107 14.29 -24.83 -16.89
N THR A 108 14.85 -24.76 -15.68
CA THR A 108 15.04 -23.50 -14.96
C THR A 108 16.49 -23.02 -15.16
N GLN A 109 16.69 -22.11 -16.12
CA GLN A 109 17.93 -21.33 -16.22
C GLN A 109 17.98 -20.30 -15.08
N SER A 110 19.14 -20.17 -14.43
CA SER A 110 19.39 -19.11 -13.45
C SER A 110 19.43 -17.76 -14.17
N VAL A 111 18.38 -16.96 -13.98
CA VAL A 111 18.31 -15.59 -14.52
C VAL A 111 19.16 -14.70 -13.62
N SER A 112 20.36 -14.34 -14.08
CA SER A 112 21.14 -13.24 -13.53
C SER A 112 20.31 -11.95 -13.59
N ARG A 113 20.19 -11.27 -12.45
CA ARG A 113 19.37 -10.08 -12.21
C ARG A 113 19.99 -8.82 -12.85
N GLY A 114 20.29 -8.88 -14.16
CA GLY A 114 20.90 -7.82 -14.95
C GLY A 114 20.00 -7.38 -16.10
N GLY A 115 18.82 -6.87 -15.79
CA GLY A 115 17.92 -6.26 -16.77
C GLY A 115 18.21 -4.77 -16.88
N ALA A 116 19.05 -4.37 -17.83
CA ALA A 116 19.32 -2.96 -18.12
C ALA A 116 18.12 -2.30 -18.81
N CYS A 117 17.27 -1.62 -18.05
CA CYS A 117 16.20 -0.76 -18.54
C CYS A 117 16.77 0.63 -18.82
N GLY A 118 17.30 0.86 -20.02
CA GLY A 118 17.92 2.13 -20.41
C GLY A 118 17.30 2.74 -21.65
N ASN A 119 16.13 3.37 -21.55
CA ASN A 119 15.62 4.26 -22.60
C ASN A 119 16.28 5.64 -22.46
N ALA A 120 17.36 5.85 -23.19
CA ALA A 120 18.05 7.14 -23.24
C ALA A 120 17.20 8.20 -23.95
N VAL A 121 16.72 9.20 -23.21
CA VAL A 121 16.12 10.42 -23.76
C VAL A 121 17.23 11.27 -24.37
N ALA A 122 17.13 11.55 -25.67
CA ALA A 122 18.14 12.24 -26.45
C ALA A 122 18.10 13.76 -26.22
N GLY A 123 19.22 14.37 -25.79
CA GLY A 123 19.47 15.80 -26.01
C GLY A 123 20.28 16.58 -24.97
N GLY A 124 20.52 16.04 -23.77
CA GLY A 124 21.39 16.66 -22.76
C GLY A 124 22.71 15.88 -22.59
N PRO A 125 23.76 16.48 -21.99
CA PRO A 125 24.88 15.69 -21.48
C PRO A 125 24.29 14.63 -20.55
N ALA A 126 24.37 13.36 -20.95
CA ALA A 126 23.75 12.26 -20.22
C ALA A 126 24.37 12.23 -18.82
N PHE A 127 23.61 12.68 -17.82
CA PHE A 127 24.06 12.63 -16.46
C PHE A 127 24.17 11.15 -16.06
N GLU A 128 25.39 10.70 -15.79
CA GLU A 128 25.64 9.30 -15.47
C GLU A 128 25.09 9.03 -14.06
N ARG A 129 23.95 8.33 -13.96
CA ARG A 129 23.36 7.94 -12.67
C ARG A 129 24.28 6.94 -11.97
N ALA A 130 24.34 6.99 -10.64
CA ALA A 130 24.98 5.95 -9.84
C ALA A 130 24.10 4.68 -9.88
N GLY A 131 24.37 3.77 -10.82
CA GLY A 131 23.71 2.47 -10.88
C GLY A 131 24.30 1.48 -9.87
N THR A 132 23.69 0.29 -9.75
CA THR A 132 24.11 -0.76 -8.80
C THR A 132 25.61 -1.10 -8.89
N THR A 133 26.14 -1.28 -10.11
CA THR A 133 27.58 -1.55 -10.31
C THR A 133 28.47 -0.41 -9.82
N TRP A 134 28.02 0.84 -10.00
CA TRP A 134 28.76 2.00 -9.50
C TRP A 134 28.75 2.04 -7.97
N LEU A 135 27.63 1.69 -7.33
CA LEU A 135 27.54 1.63 -5.86
C LEU A 135 28.49 0.57 -5.29
N GLU A 136 28.56 -0.61 -5.91
CA GLU A 136 29.48 -1.69 -5.54
C GLU A 136 30.94 -1.26 -5.67
N ASP A 137 31.31 -0.63 -6.80
CA ASP A 137 32.68 -0.14 -7.05
C ASP A 137 33.10 0.98 -6.09
N ASN A 138 32.15 1.65 -5.43
CA ASN A 138 32.38 2.80 -4.56
C ASN A 138 31.83 2.59 -3.13
N VAL A 139 31.75 1.33 -2.67
CA VAL A 139 31.09 0.97 -1.41
C VAL A 139 31.59 1.75 -0.19
N GLU A 140 32.89 1.96 -0.05
CA GLU A 140 33.50 2.70 1.07
C GLU A 140 33.05 4.17 1.11
N LEU A 141 32.98 4.81 -0.06
CA LEU A 141 32.49 6.17 -0.19
C LEU A 141 31.00 6.24 0.17
N VAL A 142 30.21 5.29 -0.34
CA VAL A 142 28.76 5.22 -0.09
C VAL A 142 28.49 5.07 1.41
N ARG A 143 29.12 4.09 2.07
CA ARG A 143 28.96 3.84 3.51
C ARG A 143 29.37 5.05 4.34
N SER A 144 30.57 5.58 4.12
CA SER A 144 31.06 6.72 4.89
C SER A 144 30.23 7.99 4.70
N ALA A 145 29.73 8.23 3.48
CA ALA A 145 28.89 9.39 3.18
C ALA A 145 27.46 9.26 3.74
N LEU A 146 26.88 8.05 3.72
CA LEU A 146 25.47 7.83 4.07
C LEU A 146 25.24 7.39 5.51
N ALA A 147 26.25 6.91 6.23
CA ALA A 147 26.15 6.56 7.65
C ALA A 147 25.36 7.59 8.51
N PRO A 148 25.56 8.93 8.38
CA PRO A 148 24.79 9.90 9.16
C PRO A 148 23.33 10.10 8.71
N PHE A 149 22.91 9.55 7.57
CA PHE A 149 21.59 9.73 6.97
C PHE A 149 20.81 8.43 6.76
N GLU A 150 21.42 7.28 6.99
CA GLU A 150 20.84 5.95 6.76
C GLU A 150 19.46 5.82 7.45
N ASP A 151 19.41 6.10 8.75
CA ASP A 151 18.15 6.09 9.50
C ASP A 151 17.13 7.08 8.90
N GLN A 152 17.55 8.28 8.49
CA GLN A 152 16.62 9.28 7.95
C GLN A 152 16.05 8.85 6.59
N LEU A 153 16.85 8.19 5.76
CA LEU A 153 16.42 7.60 4.50
C LEU A 153 15.44 6.45 4.72
N HIS A 154 15.75 5.53 5.64
CA HIS A 154 14.85 4.44 6.01
C HIS A 154 13.50 4.98 6.50
N HIS A 155 13.50 5.85 7.50
CA HIS A 155 12.27 6.44 8.04
C HIS A 155 11.50 7.27 7.00
N LEU A 156 12.16 7.86 6.01
CA LEU A 156 11.48 8.57 4.91
C LEU A 156 10.72 7.60 4.00
N LEU A 157 11.33 6.47 3.66
CA LEU A 157 10.74 5.46 2.78
C LEU A 157 9.70 4.59 3.49
N GLU A 158 9.90 4.30 4.77
CA GLU A 158 8.96 3.57 5.64
C GLU A 158 7.59 4.26 5.68
N VAL A 159 7.56 5.61 5.74
CA VAL A 159 6.31 6.39 5.67
C VAL A 159 5.50 6.06 4.42
N VAL A 160 6.16 5.80 3.29
CA VAL A 160 5.51 5.45 2.02
C VAL A 160 5.09 3.98 2.02
N CYS A 161 5.97 3.07 2.45
CA CYS A 161 5.70 1.64 2.53
C CYS A 161 4.50 1.30 3.41
N GLU A 162 4.49 1.82 4.63
CA GLU A 162 3.48 1.47 5.64
C GLU A 162 2.21 2.29 5.48
N GLY A 163 2.36 3.54 5.02
CA GLY A 163 1.23 4.47 4.94
C GLY A 163 0.33 4.28 3.72
N ILE A 164 0.84 3.69 2.62
CA ILE A 164 0.04 3.38 1.44
C ILE A 164 -0.48 1.94 1.55
N GLU A 165 -1.79 1.79 1.64
CA GLU A 165 -2.47 0.50 1.79
C GLU A 165 -3.68 0.41 0.85
N GLY A 166 -3.89 -0.76 0.25
CA GLY A 166 -5.04 -1.05 -0.59
C GLY A 166 -5.58 -2.45 -0.34
N GLY A 167 -6.78 -2.53 0.25
CA GLY A 167 -7.47 -3.78 0.55
C GLY A 167 -6.66 -4.67 1.48
N GLY A 168 -6.05 -4.11 2.53
CA GLY A 168 -5.29 -4.88 3.52
C GLY A 168 -3.83 -5.12 3.19
N GLN A 169 -3.41 -4.85 1.95
CA GLN A 169 -2.02 -4.98 1.54
C GLN A 169 -1.32 -3.62 1.58
N THR A 170 -0.16 -3.55 2.22
CA THR A 170 0.68 -2.35 2.25
C THR A 170 1.55 -2.26 0.99
N LEU A 171 2.06 -1.07 0.68
CA LEU A 171 3.01 -0.89 -0.41
C LEU A 171 4.33 -1.63 -0.14
N GLY A 172 4.78 -1.70 1.11
CA GLY A 172 5.96 -2.48 1.50
C GLY A 172 5.85 -3.96 1.10
N GLU A 173 4.75 -4.62 1.45
CA GLU A 173 4.50 -6.03 1.08
C GLU A 173 4.48 -6.25 -0.44
N VAL A 174 3.98 -5.27 -1.20
CA VAL A 174 3.97 -5.31 -2.67
C VAL A 174 5.38 -5.22 -3.23
N LEU A 175 6.23 -4.39 -2.63
CA LEU A 175 7.61 -4.17 -3.06
C LEU A 175 8.52 -5.37 -2.74
N GLU A 176 8.22 -6.11 -1.67
CA GLU A 176 8.87 -7.38 -1.35
C GLU A 176 8.51 -8.53 -2.31
N THR A 177 7.45 -8.35 -3.12
CA THR A 177 6.98 -9.40 -4.03
C THR A 177 7.98 -9.65 -5.15
N ARG A 178 8.39 -10.91 -5.33
CA ARG A 178 9.22 -11.33 -6.46
C ARG A 178 8.37 -11.34 -7.75
N GLY A 179 8.74 -10.54 -8.75
CA GLY A 179 8.14 -10.61 -10.08
C GLY A 179 7.99 -9.25 -10.76
N ASN A 180 6.91 -9.10 -11.53
CA ASN A 180 6.59 -7.86 -12.22
C ASN A 180 6.01 -6.84 -11.23
N LEU A 181 6.88 -5.99 -10.68
CA LEU A 181 6.52 -4.98 -9.69
C LEU A 181 5.47 -4.00 -10.23
N CYS A 182 5.53 -3.63 -11.51
CA CYS A 182 4.52 -2.77 -12.14
C CYS A 182 3.13 -3.40 -12.13
N HIS A 183 3.01 -4.71 -12.35
CA HIS A 183 1.73 -5.40 -12.21
C HIS A 183 1.27 -5.42 -10.75
N ALA A 184 2.16 -5.72 -9.81
CA ALA A 184 1.84 -5.76 -8.38
C ALA A 184 1.38 -4.38 -7.85
N LEU A 185 2.03 -3.29 -8.29
CA LEU A 185 1.60 -1.92 -8.01
C LEU A 185 0.21 -1.64 -8.58
N ARG A 186 -0.09 -2.06 -9.82
CA ARG A 186 -1.46 -1.91 -10.37
C ARG A 186 -2.50 -2.65 -9.54
N CYS A 187 -2.18 -3.84 -9.04
CA CYS A 187 -3.05 -4.60 -8.15
C CYS A 187 -3.33 -3.84 -6.85
N LEU A 188 -2.30 -3.28 -6.21
CA LEU A 188 -2.45 -2.44 -5.02
C LEU A 188 -3.35 -1.23 -5.29
N LEU A 189 -3.06 -0.48 -6.36
CA LEU A 189 -3.84 0.69 -6.75
C LEU A 189 -5.30 0.35 -7.09
N ALA A 190 -5.54 -0.84 -7.64
CA ALA A 190 -6.89 -1.33 -7.89
C ALA A 190 -7.64 -1.63 -6.59
N ASN A 191 -7.00 -2.36 -5.67
CA ASN A 191 -7.56 -2.67 -4.37
C ASN A 191 -7.85 -1.39 -3.56
N MET A 192 -6.94 -0.42 -3.58
CA MET A 192 -7.11 0.85 -2.90
C MET A 192 -8.32 1.65 -3.43
N GLN A 193 -8.57 1.65 -4.74
CA GLN A 193 -9.74 2.33 -5.31
C GLN A 193 -11.06 1.62 -5.00
N VAL A 194 -11.08 0.28 -5.09
CA VAL A 194 -12.32 -0.51 -4.99
C VAL A 194 -12.72 -0.78 -3.53
N TRP A 195 -11.74 -1.15 -2.72
CA TRP A 195 -11.92 -1.60 -1.34
C TRP A 195 -11.55 -0.51 -0.32
N GLY A 196 -10.58 0.35 -0.63
CA GLY A 196 -10.05 1.33 0.30
C GLY A 196 -8.93 0.75 1.19
N ALA A 197 -8.66 1.42 2.31
CA ALA A 197 -7.66 1.01 3.31
C ALA A 197 -8.37 0.48 4.56
N THR A 198 -7.75 -0.48 5.22
CA THR A 198 -8.42 -1.40 6.16
C THR A 198 -7.67 -1.59 7.46
N GLY A 199 -6.42 -1.12 7.57
CA GLY A 199 -5.66 -1.14 8.81
C GLY A 199 -6.19 -0.19 9.89
N ASN A 200 -5.82 -0.48 11.13
CA ASN A 200 -6.11 0.37 12.28
C ASN A 200 -5.43 1.75 12.08
N PRO A 201 -6.18 2.86 12.02
CA PRO A 201 -5.59 4.20 11.92
C PRO A 201 -4.73 4.56 13.13
N ARG A 202 -4.85 3.83 14.25
CA ARG A 202 -4.13 4.05 15.51
C ARG A 202 -2.99 3.05 15.75
N ALA A 203 -2.58 2.27 14.75
CA ALA A 203 -1.41 1.41 14.90
C ALA A 203 -0.19 2.26 15.34
N GLU A 204 0.54 1.74 16.32
CA GLU A 204 1.52 2.46 17.14
C GLU A 204 2.53 3.28 16.30
N GLY A 205 2.72 4.55 16.66
CA GLY A 205 3.83 5.37 16.15
C GLY A 205 3.45 6.42 15.09
N CYS A 206 2.35 6.22 14.37
CA CYS A 206 1.80 7.31 13.58
C CYS A 206 0.75 8.03 14.40
N ASP A 207 1.08 9.23 14.86
CA ASP A 207 0.14 10.22 15.39
C ASP A 207 -0.78 10.68 14.23
N PHE A 208 -1.57 9.75 13.68
CA PHE A 208 -2.69 10.00 12.79
C PHE A 208 -3.82 10.62 13.62
N ALA A 209 -3.54 11.76 14.25
CA ALA A 209 -4.53 12.77 14.55
C ALA A 209 -5.04 13.35 13.21
N PHE A 210 -5.53 12.47 12.32
CA PHE A 210 -6.17 12.76 11.05
C PHE A 210 -7.31 13.78 11.24
N LEU A 211 -7.94 13.74 12.42
CA LEU A 211 -8.94 14.69 12.92
C LEU A 211 -8.41 16.12 13.15
N SER A 212 -7.10 16.34 13.32
CA SER A 212 -6.53 17.66 13.65
C SER A 212 -6.08 18.46 12.43
N LEU A 213 -6.13 17.89 11.23
CA LEU A 213 -5.70 18.55 9.99
C LEU A 213 -6.76 19.51 9.41
N GLY A 214 -7.78 19.88 10.19
CA GLY A 214 -8.74 20.93 9.86
C GLY A 214 -9.76 20.57 8.77
N GLN A 215 -9.75 19.33 8.27
CA GLN A 215 -10.89 18.81 7.51
C GLN A 215 -11.90 18.25 8.51
N GLU A 216 -13.09 18.81 8.51
CA GLU A 216 -14.23 18.27 9.24
C GLU A 216 -14.47 16.85 8.72
N ILE A 217 -14.17 15.84 9.54
CA ILE A 217 -14.57 14.48 9.25
C ILE A 217 -16.10 14.44 9.39
N PRO A 218 -16.84 14.00 8.35
CA PRO A 218 -18.28 13.81 8.47
C PRO A 218 -18.58 13.01 9.74
N SER A 219 -19.49 13.49 10.58
CA SER A 219 -19.72 12.91 11.92
C SER A 219 -20.01 11.41 11.86
N GLY A 220 -20.64 10.92 10.78
CA GLY A 220 -20.89 9.50 10.55
C GLY A 220 -19.63 8.64 10.40
N LEU A 221 -18.52 9.18 9.89
CA LEU A 221 -17.27 8.40 9.79
C LEU A 221 -16.59 8.22 11.15
N ILE A 222 -16.75 9.17 12.08
CA ILE A 222 -16.23 9.05 13.46
C ILE A 222 -16.95 7.92 14.19
N GLU A 223 -18.26 7.78 13.97
CA GLU A 223 -19.03 6.67 14.51
C GLU A 223 -18.51 5.35 13.94
N ILE A 224 -18.37 5.24 12.61
CA ILE A 224 -17.84 4.01 11.98
C ILE A 224 -16.44 3.66 12.49
N ASP A 225 -15.53 4.62 12.66
CA ASP A 225 -14.20 4.38 13.26
C ASP A 225 -14.35 3.77 14.66
N SER A 226 -15.23 4.35 15.47
CA SER A 226 -15.50 3.85 16.82
C SER A 226 -16.11 2.44 16.82
N PHE A 227 -16.93 2.13 15.81
CA PHE A 227 -17.53 0.81 15.61
C PHE A 227 -16.50 -0.26 15.22
N LEU A 228 -15.50 0.13 14.43
CA LEU A 228 -14.41 -0.75 13.96
C LEU A 228 -13.22 -0.81 14.92
N SER A 229 -13.16 0.10 15.89
CA SER A 229 -12.06 0.14 16.85
C SER A 229 -12.03 -1.11 17.73
N LYS A 230 -10.86 -1.76 17.77
CA LYS A 230 -10.55 -2.89 18.67
C LYS A 230 -10.15 -2.44 20.08
N ASP A 231 -9.99 -1.14 20.29
CA ASP A 231 -9.65 -0.58 21.59
C ASP A 231 -10.83 -0.71 22.56
N GLU A 232 -10.66 -1.55 23.59
CA GLU A 232 -11.66 -1.76 24.64
C GLU A 232 -12.10 -0.45 25.31
N VAL A 233 -11.21 0.55 25.42
CA VAL A 233 -11.53 1.83 26.04
C VAL A 233 -12.54 2.58 25.19
N SER A 234 -12.29 2.65 23.88
CA SER A 234 -13.20 3.25 22.91
C SER A 234 -14.56 2.51 22.89
N ALA A 235 -14.55 1.17 22.91
CA ALA A 235 -15.78 0.37 22.93
C ALA A 235 -16.62 0.57 24.21
N ARG A 236 -15.97 0.66 25.39
CA ARG A 236 -16.65 0.93 26.66
C ARG A 236 -17.26 2.32 26.71
N GLN A 237 -16.66 3.31 26.04
CA GLN A 237 -17.17 4.68 26.00
C GLN A 237 -18.46 4.83 25.20
N LEU A 238 -18.64 4.08 24.11
CA LEU A 238 -19.91 4.13 23.35
C LEU A 238 -21.07 3.48 24.12
N GLY A 239 -20.78 2.49 24.96
CA GLY A 239 -21.79 1.69 25.64
C GLY A 239 -22.53 0.73 24.69
N GLN A 240 -22.97 -0.41 25.22
CA GLN A 240 -23.62 -1.47 24.43
C GLN A 240 -24.88 -0.98 23.70
N THR A 241 -25.64 -0.06 24.30
CA THR A 241 -26.87 0.50 23.68
C THR A 241 -26.57 1.25 22.40
N ARG A 242 -25.53 2.11 22.39
CA ARG A 242 -25.18 2.88 21.19
C ARG A 242 -24.60 1.98 20.10
N LEU A 243 -23.80 0.98 20.47
CA LEU A 243 -23.32 -0.02 19.51
C LEU A 243 -24.49 -0.78 18.86
N ALA A 244 -25.50 -1.18 19.63
CA ALA A 244 -26.69 -1.84 19.09
C ALA A 244 -27.50 -0.91 18.17
N GLU A 245 -27.65 0.37 18.54
CA GLU A 245 -28.29 1.39 17.70
C GLU A 245 -27.54 1.54 16.37
N MET A 246 -26.22 1.70 16.41
CA MET A 246 -25.37 1.77 15.24
C MET A 246 -25.46 0.51 14.38
N MET A 247 -25.44 -0.69 14.97
CA MET A 247 -25.60 -1.94 14.22
C MET A 247 -26.92 -1.99 13.46
N SER A 248 -27.96 -1.32 13.96
CA SER A 248 -29.28 -1.28 13.34
C SER A 248 -29.36 -0.26 12.19
N THR A 249 -28.65 0.87 12.30
CA THR A 249 -28.70 1.99 11.35
C THR A 249 -27.61 1.93 10.27
N LEU A 250 -26.45 1.34 10.58
CA LEU A 250 -25.32 1.27 9.68
C LEU A 250 -25.62 0.39 8.46
N HIS A 251 -25.07 0.74 7.29
CA HIS A 251 -25.17 -0.04 6.06
C HIS A 251 -23.77 -0.46 5.58
N PRO A 252 -23.61 -1.64 4.93
CA PRO A 252 -22.36 -2.06 4.28
C PRO A 252 -21.76 -1.01 3.33
N ASP A 253 -22.60 -0.22 2.65
CA ASP A 253 -22.12 0.85 1.78
C ASP A 253 -21.43 1.99 2.56
N SER A 254 -21.93 2.30 3.77
CA SER A 254 -21.30 3.28 4.66
C SER A 254 -19.93 2.81 5.11
N LEU A 255 -19.79 1.51 5.42
CA LEU A 255 -18.50 0.90 5.76
C LEU A 255 -17.52 0.92 4.58
N ALA A 256 -17.98 0.55 3.38
CA ALA A 256 -17.15 0.61 2.18
C ALA A 256 -16.78 2.05 1.77
N GLN A 257 -17.63 3.03 2.07
CA GLN A 257 -17.29 4.44 1.93
C GLN A 257 -16.24 4.85 2.96
N PHE A 258 -16.37 4.42 4.21
CA PHE A 258 -15.40 4.69 5.26
C PHE A 258 -13.99 4.23 4.88
N HIS A 259 -13.82 2.97 4.42
CA HIS A 259 -12.51 2.47 4.00
C HIS A 259 -11.89 3.27 2.85
N ARG A 260 -12.70 3.75 1.89
CA ARG A 260 -12.21 4.62 0.81
C ARG A 260 -11.80 6.01 1.32
N HIS A 261 -12.54 6.58 2.27
CA HIS A 261 -12.13 7.82 2.94
C HIS A 261 -10.83 7.62 3.72
N LEU A 262 -10.66 6.48 4.38
CA LEU A 262 -9.44 6.13 5.09
C LEU A 262 -8.23 6.00 4.15
N ALA A 263 -8.39 5.41 2.97
CA ALA A 263 -7.32 5.39 1.97
C ALA A 263 -6.88 6.80 1.56
N ARG A 264 -7.84 7.68 1.22
CA ARG A 264 -7.59 9.10 0.89
C ARG A 264 -6.85 9.82 2.01
N ALA A 265 -7.35 9.66 3.23
CA ALA A 265 -6.78 10.24 4.44
C ALA A 265 -5.30 9.88 4.58
N ARG A 266 -5.01 8.58 4.49
CA ARG A 266 -3.65 8.05 4.60
C ARG A 266 -2.74 8.56 3.51
N VAL A 267 -3.14 8.48 2.24
CA VAL A 267 -2.35 9.02 1.12
C VAL A 267 -2.02 10.49 1.32
N THR A 268 -2.97 11.28 1.83
CA THR A 268 -2.75 12.71 2.10
C THR A 268 -1.71 12.93 3.21
N VAL A 269 -1.77 12.14 4.29
CA VAL A 269 -0.79 12.23 5.38
C VAL A 269 0.59 11.77 4.93
N VAL A 270 0.68 10.62 4.25
CA VAL A 270 1.91 10.10 3.65
C VAL A 270 2.54 11.15 2.76
N TRP A 271 1.77 11.78 1.87
CA TRP A 271 2.26 12.82 0.98
C TRP A 271 2.86 14.01 1.74
N ARG A 272 2.18 14.53 2.77
CA ARG A 272 2.68 15.66 3.57
C ARG A 272 3.95 15.28 4.31
N GLU A 273 3.94 14.13 4.96
CA GLU A 273 5.04 13.68 5.81
C GLU A 273 6.28 13.32 4.96
N PHE A 274 6.08 12.63 3.84
CA PHE A 274 7.13 12.36 2.87
C PHE A 274 7.75 13.67 2.36
N ARG A 275 6.94 14.64 1.89
CA ARG A 275 7.46 15.92 1.41
C ARG A 275 8.22 16.70 2.48
N ARG A 276 7.73 16.69 3.72
CA ARG A 276 8.39 17.34 4.86
C ARG A 276 9.76 16.71 5.12
N ARG A 277 9.83 15.38 5.27
CA ARG A 277 11.07 14.62 5.53
C ARG A 277 12.04 14.72 4.34
N GLN A 278 11.54 14.61 3.11
CA GLN A 278 12.31 14.75 1.88
C GLN A 278 13.01 16.11 1.81
N SER A 279 12.30 17.20 2.10
CA SER A 279 12.86 18.57 2.07
C SER A 279 14.00 18.75 3.09
N VAL A 280 13.80 18.25 4.33
CA VAL A 280 14.84 18.27 5.37
C VAL A 280 16.07 17.49 4.93
N LEU A 281 15.87 16.27 4.41
CA LEU A 281 16.94 15.39 3.98
C LEU A 281 17.70 15.96 2.78
N GLN A 282 17.01 16.53 1.78
CA GLN A 282 17.64 17.18 0.63
C GLN A 282 18.55 18.35 1.08
N GLY A 283 18.09 19.15 2.05
CA GLY A 283 18.92 20.20 2.64
C GLY A 283 20.15 19.66 3.36
N ALA A 284 20.03 18.53 4.05
CA ALA A 284 21.15 17.89 4.74
C ALA A 284 22.16 17.29 3.75
N LEU A 285 21.69 16.54 2.76
CA LEU A 285 22.51 15.94 1.70
C LEU A 285 23.23 17.00 0.85
N GLY A 286 22.58 18.14 0.56
CA GLY A 286 23.18 19.23 -0.21
C GLY A 286 24.34 19.94 0.51
N ASN A 287 24.49 19.74 1.83
CA ASN A 287 25.58 20.28 2.63
C ASN A 287 26.74 19.28 2.84
N LEU A 288 26.62 18.05 2.34
CA LEU A 288 27.68 17.06 2.42
C LEU A 288 28.94 17.52 1.69
N ARG A 289 30.07 17.46 2.38
CA ARG A 289 31.40 17.70 1.82
C ARG A 289 32.35 16.65 2.35
N VAL A 290 33.14 16.06 1.45
CA VAL A 290 34.21 15.14 1.84
C VAL A 290 35.51 15.93 1.93
N GLN A 291 36.27 15.71 3.01
CA GLN A 291 37.66 16.19 3.09
C GLN A 291 38.50 15.30 2.18
N GLY A 292 38.66 15.68 0.92
CA GLY A 292 39.30 14.85 -0.09
C GLY A 292 39.76 15.62 -1.32
N ASN A 293 40.19 14.88 -2.34
CA ASN A 293 40.51 15.45 -3.65
C ASN A 293 39.23 15.79 -4.42
N ASP A 294 39.35 16.63 -5.45
CA ASP A 294 38.20 17.05 -6.27
C ASP A 294 37.46 15.86 -6.91
N ALA A 295 38.16 14.74 -7.17
CA ALA A 295 37.58 13.53 -7.74
C ALA A 295 36.60 12.83 -6.78
N GLN A 296 36.94 12.71 -5.49
CA GLN A 296 36.02 12.14 -4.49
C GLN A 296 34.79 13.02 -4.29
N GLN A 297 34.97 14.34 -4.35
CA GLN A 297 33.83 15.27 -4.27
C GLN A 297 32.90 15.11 -5.48
N GLU A 298 33.43 14.93 -6.69
CA GLU A 298 32.61 14.66 -7.88
C GLU A 298 31.82 13.34 -7.75
N GLN A 299 32.43 12.29 -7.21
CA GLN A 299 31.76 11.01 -6.95
C GLN A 299 30.66 11.16 -5.90
N LEU A 300 30.90 11.91 -4.82
CA LEU A 300 29.90 12.22 -3.81
C LEU A 300 28.73 13.01 -4.40
N ASP A 301 29.01 14.04 -5.20
CA ASP A 301 28.01 14.86 -5.87
C ASP A 301 27.14 14.01 -6.81
N ARG A 302 27.73 13.01 -7.48
CA ARG A 302 27.02 12.03 -8.30
C ARG A 302 26.09 11.14 -7.48
N LEU A 303 26.55 10.61 -6.35
CA LEU A 303 25.73 9.81 -5.43
C LEU A 303 24.55 10.62 -4.89
N VAL A 304 24.82 11.79 -4.31
CA VAL A 304 23.80 12.67 -3.72
C VAL A 304 22.75 13.04 -4.76
N ARG A 305 23.16 13.40 -5.99
CA ARG A 305 22.22 13.72 -7.06
C ARG A 305 21.35 12.53 -7.44
N THR A 306 21.93 11.33 -7.48
CA THR A 306 21.17 10.10 -7.80
C THR A 306 20.15 9.78 -6.71
N ILE A 307 20.51 9.91 -5.43
CA ILE A 307 19.58 9.76 -4.30
C ILE A 307 18.42 10.75 -4.42
N ILE A 308 18.72 12.04 -4.64
CA ILE A 308 17.70 13.09 -4.77
C ILE A 308 16.74 12.78 -5.93
N LEU A 309 17.27 12.38 -7.09
CA LEU A 309 16.46 12.02 -8.26
C LEU A 309 15.51 10.85 -7.92
N ASN A 310 16.00 9.79 -7.30
CA ASN A 310 15.14 8.65 -6.92
C ASN A 310 14.10 9.02 -5.85
N LEU A 311 14.44 9.89 -4.88
CA LEU A 311 13.45 10.44 -3.94
C LEU A 311 12.38 11.27 -4.65
N ASP A 312 12.75 12.03 -5.68
CA ASP A 312 11.80 12.82 -6.47
C ASP A 312 10.86 11.93 -7.29
N GLU A 313 11.33 10.80 -7.84
CA GLU A 313 10.47 9.82 -8.51
C GLU A 313 9.43 9.22 -7.54
N ILE A 314 9.86 8.81 -6.35
CA ILE A 314 8.96 8.35 -5.28
C ILE A 314 7.97 9.46 -4.88
N GLY A 315 8.46 10.68 -4.71
CA GLY A 315 7.64 11.84 -4.40
C GLY A 315 6.62 12.18 -5.48
N SER A 316 6.97 11.98 -6.75
CA SER A 316 6.09 12.15 -7.90
C SER A 316 4.94 11.14 -7.89
N PHE A 317 5.25 9.87 -7.65
CA PHE A 317 4.26 8.81 -7.47
C PHE A 317 3.27 9.15 -6.34
N VAL A 318 3.78 9.47 -5.14
CA VAL A 318 2.94 9.81 -3.98
C VAL A 318 2.10 11.07 -4.24
N SER A 319 2.66 12.08 -4.91
CA SER A 319 1.94 13.30 -5.28
C SER A 319 0.81 13.03 -6.27
N THR A 320 1.01 12.11 -7.22
CA THR A 320 -0.01 11.71 -8.18
C THR A 320 -1.18 11.00 -7.48
N LEU A 321 -0.89 10.12 -6.50
CA LEU A 321 -1.92 9.50 -5.67
C LEU A 321 -2.72 10.54 -4.89
N ALA A 322 -2.02 11.47 -4.21
CA ALA A 322 -2.66 12.52 -3.43
C ALA A 322 -3.53 13.45 -4.30
N ALA A 323 -3.06 13.79 -5.51
CA ALA A 323 -3.83 14.58 -6.47
C ALA A 323 -5.10 13.86 -6.90
N PHE A 324 -5.01 12.56 -7.25
CA PHE A 324 -6.16 11.75 -7.61
C PHE A 324 -7.19 11.65 -6.48
N PHE A 325 -6.77 11.28 -5.27
CA PHE A 325 -7.69 11.17 -4.13
C PHE A 325 -8.24 12.53 -3.66
N LYS A 326 -7.60 13.63 -4.04
CA LYS A 326 -8.14 14.97 -3.86
C LYS A 326 -9.19 15.31 -4.92
N SER A 327 -9.01 14.88 -6.17
CA SER A 327 -9.90 15.23 -7.29
C SER A 327 -11.13 14.35 -7.42
N VAL A 328 -11.07 13.08 -6.99
CA VAL A 328 -12.22 12.16 -7.02
C VAL A 328 -13.19 12.46 -5.88
N ASP A 329 -13.50 13.75 -5.65
CA ASP A 329 -14.30 14.20 -4.53
C ASP A 329 -15.62 13.43 -4.46
N LEU A 330 -15.71 12.57 -3.44
CA LEU A 330 -16.95 12.13 -2.85
C LEU A 330 -17.55 13.38 -2.21
N ALA A 331 -18.23 14.20 -3.02
CA ALA A 331 -19.07 15.24 -2.45
C ALA A 331 -19.92 14.58 -1.37
N GLU A 332 -19.94 15.20 -0.19
CA GLU A 332 -20.79 14.77 0.91
C GLU A 332 -22.17 14.41 0.35
N VAL A 333 -22.87 13.51 1.03
CA VAL A 333 -24.32 13.38 0.84
C VAL A 333 -24.93 14.69 1.36
N SER A 334 -24.66 15.80 0.67
CA SER A 334 -25.42 17.01 0.79
C SER A 334 -26.80 16.61 0.34
N GLU A 335 -27.76 16.67 1.26
CA GLU A 335 -29.16 16.34 1.04
C GLU A 335 -29.79 17.19 -0.09
N ASN A 336 -29.05 18.18 -0.60
CA ASN A 336 -29.38 18.94 -1.79
C ASN A 336 -28.55 18.47 -2.99
N PRO A 337 -29.10 17.61 -3.88
CA PRO A 337 -28.49 17.27 -5.16
C PRO A 337 -28.57 18.49 -6.09
N VAL A 338 -27.69 19.46 -5.87
CA VAL A 338 -27.32 20.40 -6.94
C VAL A 338 -26.69 19.55 -8.04
N GLN A 339 -27.06 19.80 -9.30
CA GLN A 339 -26.70 19.07 -10.52
C GLN A 339 -25.17 19.01 -10.76
N GLY A 340 -24.44 18.30 -9.89
CA GLY A 340 -23.03 17.99 -10.03
C GLY A 340 -22.83 16.76 -10.91
N GLU A 341 -21.65 16.69 -11.52
CA GLU A 341 -21.23 15.61 -12.39
C GLU A 341 -21.44 14.23 -11.76
N PRO A 342 -21.80 13.20 -12.56
CA PRO A 342 -21.97 11.84 -12.09
C PRO A 342 -20.69 11.36 -11.41
N ARG A 343 -20.85 10.76 -10.24
CA ARG A 343 -19.76 10.32 -9.36
C ARG A 343 -19.36 8.87 -9.71
N PRO A 344 -18.12 8.46 -9.41
CA PRO A 344 -17.75 7.06 -9.53
C PRO A 344 -18.48 6.22 -8.49
N VAL A 345 -19.56 5.58 -8.94
CA VAL A 345 -20.28 4.59 -8.17
C VAL A 345 -19.70 3.23 -8.53
N ILE A 346 -18.89 2.68 -7.63
CA ILE A 346 -18.51 1.27 -7.71
C ILE A 346 -19.80 0.47 -7.53
N ASP A 347 -20.17 -0.28 -8.56
CA ASP A 347 -21.31 -1.19 -8.51
C ASP A 347 -21.01 -2.32 -7.51
N ARG A 348 -21.63 -2.24 -6.33
CA ARG A 348 -21.48 -3.24 -5.28
C ARG A 348 -22.16 -4.56 -5.62
N SER A 349 -23.05 -4.61 -6.62
CA SER A 349 -23.54 -5.88 -7.15
C SER A 349 -22.46 -6.64 -7.94
N MET A 350 -21.46 -5.93 -8.48
CA MET A 350 -20.27 -6.52 -9.10
C MET A 350 -19.16 -6.78 -8.09
N ALA A 351 -18.74 -5.75 -7.36
CA ALA A 351 -17.59 -5.87 -6.46
C ALA A 351 -17.95 -6.74 -5.24
N GLY A 352 -19.14 -6.54 -4.67
CA GLY A 352 -19.43 -7.00 -3.32
C GLY A 352 -18.79 -6.11 -2.27
N TYR A 353 -18.67 -6.66 -1.07
CA TYR A 353 -18.06 -6.05 0.10
C TYR A 353 -16.87 -6.89 0.55
N VAL A 354 -15.87 -6.24 1.16
CA VAL A 354 -14.77 -6.93 1.81
C VAL A 354 -14.86 -6.66 3.30
N MET A 355 -14.68 -7.72 4.08
CA MET A 355 -14.51 -7.70 5.51
C MET A 355 -13.10 -8.22 5.82
N HIS A 356 -12.32 -7.38 6.48
CA HIS A 356 -10.96 -7.72 6.88
C HIS A 356 -10.96 -8.35 8.27
N VAL A 357 -10.28 -9.47 8.43
CA VAL A 357 -10.16 -10.20 9.69
C VAL A 357 -8.69 -10.34 10.06
N ASP A 358 -8.30 -10.04 11.30
CA ASP A 358 -6.88 -10.10 11.70
C ASP A 358 -6.37 -11.54 11.90
N CYS A 359 -7.25 -12.54 11.88
CA CYS A 359 -6.92 -13.91 12.23
C CYS A 359 -6.59 -14.80 11.02
N GLY A 360 -5.42 -14.60 10.44
CA GLY A 360 -4.81 -15.54 9.47
C GLY A 360 -4.55 -16.97 9.98
N HIS A 361 -4.90 -17.29 11.23
CA HIS A 361 -4.51 -18.54 11.89
C HIS A 361 -5.66 -19.17 12.68
N ASN A 362 -6.79 -19.51 12.05
CA ASN A 362 -7.89 -20.29 12.64
C ASN A 362 -8.41 -19.78 14.01
N GLY A 363 -8.13 -18.52 14.34
CA GLY A 363 -8.61 -17.90 15.55
C GLY A 363 -10.12 -17.68 15.45
N PRO A 364 -10.85 -17.65 16.57
CA PRO A 364 -12.22 -17.14 16.53
C PRO A 364 -12.20 -15.70 16.00
N LEU A 365 -13.20 -15.36 15.20
CA LEU A 365 -13.49 -13.96 14.87
C LEU A 365 -13.60 -13.17 16.17
N ASP A 366 -12.94 -12.02 16.24
CA ASP A 366 -13.06 -11.16 17.42
C ASP A 366 -14.42 -10.44 17.44
N GLU A 367 -14.67 -9.64 18.47
CA GLU A 367 -15.95 -8.93 18.59
C GLU A 367 -16.18 -7.95 17.44
N VAL A 368 -15.13 -7.28 16.95
CA VAL A 368 -15.24 -6.33 15.83
C VAL A 368 -15.59 -7.08 14.55
N ASP A 369 -14.91 -8.18 14.29
CA ASP A 369 -15.15 -9.04 13.14
C ASP A 369 -16.59 -9.58 13.17
N LEU A 370 -17.05 -10.07 14.33
CA LEU A 370 -18.42 -10.56 14.51
C LEU A 370 -19.47 -9.46 14.31
N ARG A 371 -19.19 -8.22 14.73
CA ARG A 371 -20.08 -7.07 14.48
C ARG A 371 -20.18 -6.74 12.99
N GLN A 372 -19.06 -6.76 12.27
CA GLN A 372 -19.06 -6.56 10.81
C GLN A 372 -19.80 -7.69 10.09
N LEU A 373 -19.53 -8.95 10.44
CA LEU A 373 -20.22 -10.10 9.86
C LEU A 373 -21.73 -10.01 10.11
N SER A 374 -22.13 -9.65 11.34
CA SER A 374 -23.55 -9.49 11.71
C SER A 374 -24.23 -8.39 10.88
N LEU A 375 -23.53 -7.29 10.60
CA LEU A 375 -24.01 -6.23 9.71
C LEU A 375 -24.33 -6.77 8.31
N HIS A 376 -23.41 -7.54 7.72
CA HIS A 376 -23.59 -8.13 6.39
C HIS A 376 -24.68 -9.21 6.34
N LEU A 377 -24.73 -10.10 7.33
CA LEU A 377 -25.77 -11.13 7.45
C LEU A 377 -27.17 -10.52 7.57
N ARG A 378 -27.30 -9.43 8.34
CA ARG A 378 -28.56 -8.69 8.48
C ARG A 378 -29.03 -8.12 7.15
N VAL A 379 -28.14 -7.44 6.42
CA VAL A 379 -28.49 -6.74 5.17
C VAL A 379 -28.73 -7.72 4.02
N SER A 380 -28.01 -8.84 3.98
CA SER A 380 -28.26 -9.94 3.04
C SER A 380 -29.54 -10.73 3.33
N LYS A 381 -30.25 -10.44 4.44
CA LYS A 381 -31.41 -11.19 4.93
C LYS A 381 -31.12 -12.69 5.11
N PHE A 382 -29.86 -13.04 5.40
CA PHE A 382 -29.47 -14.44 5.59
C PHE A 382 -30.29 -15.09 6.71
N GLY A 383 -30.83 -16.27 6.45
CA GLY A 383 -31.64 -17.04 7.42
C GLY A 383 -33.06 -16.53 7.65
N ARG A 384 -33.54 -15.51 6.92
CA ARG A 384 -34.97 -15.18 6.89
C ARG A 384 -35.63 -16.02 5.81
N GLU A 385 -36.38 -17.05 6.22
CA GLU A 385 -37.34 -17.69 5.33
C GLU A 385 -38.35 -16.61 4.91
N GLU A 386 -38.47 -16.34 3.61
CA GLU A 386 -39.54 -15.51 3.08
C GLU A 386 -40.86 -16.28 3.31
N VAL A 387 -41.52 -16.01 4.43
CA VAL A 387 -42.86 -16.53 4.77
C VAL A 387 -43.93 -15.78 4.02
#